data_AF-Q5DH88-F1
#
_entry.id   AF-Q5DH88-F1
#
_cell.length_a   1.000
_cell.length_b   1.000
_cell.length_c   1.000
_cell.angle_alpha   90.00
_cell.angle_beta   90.00
_cell.angle_gamma   90.00
#
_symmetry.space_group_name_H-M   'P 1'
#
loop_
_entity.id
_entity.type
_entity.pdbx_description
1 polymer ?
#
loop_
_entity_poly.entity_id
_entity_poly.type
_entity_poly.pdbx_seq_one_letter_code
_entity_poly.pdbx_strand_id
1 'polypeptide(L)'
;MSVAMKCFERLVMAHINTIIPGSIDPLQFAYHPNRSTDAISIALHTALSHLDKRNTYLRMIFIDYRSAFNTIVSSKLITKLKTLGLNTSLYNWILEFLILMW
;
A
#
# COMPACT_ATOMS: atom_id res chain seq x y z
N MET A 1 -20.89 -6.69 4.49
CA MET A 1 -20.44 -7.10 3.14
C MET A 1 -20.87 -8.55 2.88
N SER A 2 -21.49 -8.84 1.74
CA SER A 2 -21.94 -10.20 1.40
C SER A 2 -20.76 -11.12 1.05
N VAL A 3 -20.96 -12.44 1.12
CA VAL A 3 -19.95 -13.43 0.67
C VAL A 3 -19.60 -13.21 -0.80
N ALA A 4 -20.60 -12.94 -1.64
CA ALA A 4 -20.40 -12.65 -3.06
C ALA A 4 -19.45 -11.46 -3.30
N MET A 5 -19.61 -10.37 -2.54
CA MET A 5 -18.75 -9.19 -2.65
C MET A 5 -17.30 -9.49 -2.24
N LYS A 6 -17.08 -10.26 -1.17
CA LYS A 6 -15.74 -10.70 -0.75
C LYS A 6 -15.07 -11.62 -1.79
N CYS A 7 -15.84 -12.50 -2.42
CA CYS A 7 -15.33 -13.34 -3.51
C CYS A 7 -14.92 -12.48 -4.71
N PHE A 8 -15.74 -11.48 -5.06
CA PHE A 8 -15.45 -10.58 -6.16
C PHE A 8 -14.25 -9.67 -5.88
N GLU A 9 -14.10 -9.16 -4.65
CA GLU A 9 -12.91 -8.43 -4.19
C GLU A 9 -11.63 -9.25 -4.42
N ARG A 10 -11.63 -10.53 -4.02
CA ARG A 10 -10.48 -11.42 -4.23
C ARG A 10 -10.17 -11.64 -5.71
N LEU A 11 -11.20 -11.78 -6.54
CA LEU A 11 -11.05 -11.94 -7.99
C LEU A 11 -10.44 -10.69 -8.63
N VAL A 12 -10.97 -9.50 -8.28
CA VAL A 12 -10.45 -8.23 -8.79
C VAL A 12 -9.01 -8.00 -8.30
N MET A 13 -8.70 -8.30 -7.03
CA MET A 13 -7.35 -8.22 -6.50
C MET A 13 -6.36 -9.11 -7.27
N ALA A 14 -6.75 -10.35 -7.57
CA ALA A 14 -5.93 -11.26 -8.36
C ALA A 14 -5.64 -10.68 -9.76
N HIS A 15 -6.64 -10.08 -10.41
CA HIS A 15 -6.45 -9.42 -11.70
C HIS A 15 -5.54 -8.18 -11.59
N ILE A 16 -5.72 -7.33 -10.58
CA ILE A 16 -4.87 -6.15 -10.35
C ILE A 16 -3.40 -6.55 -10.20
N ASN A 17 -3.11 -7.64 -9.47
CA ASN A 17 -1.75 -8.14 -9.29
C ASN A 17 -1.09 -8.65 -10.58
N THR A 18 -1.86 -8.91 -11.65
CA THR A 18 -1.30 -9.21 -12.98
C THR A 18 -0.93 -7.96 -13.78
N ILE A 19 -1.52 -6.81 -13.44
CA ILE A 19 -1.31 -5.53 -14.13
C ILE A 19 -0.20 -4.74 -13.44
N ILE A 20 -0.23 -4.68 -12.11
CA ILE A 20 0.70 -3.90 -11.31
C ILE A 20 1.98 -4.72 -11.10
N PRO A 21 3.19 -4.13 -11.28
CA PRO A 21 4.44 -4.81 -10.97
C PRO A 21 4.49 -5.22 -9.49
N GLY A 22 5.04 -6.41 -9.21
CA GLY A 22 5.02 -7.03 -7.87
C GLY A 22 5.70 -6.24 -6.73
N SER A 23 6.36 -5.11 -7.02
CA SER A 23 6.86 -4.14 -6.03
C SER A 23 6.83 -2.74 -6.64
N ILE A 24 5.86 -1.91 -6.27
CA ILE A 24 5.81 -0.49 -6.68
C ILE A 24 6.93 0.29 -5.98
N ASP A 25 7.21 -0.05 -4.72
CA ASP A 25 8.29 0.50 -3.90
C ASP A 25 9.01 -0.65 -3.18
N PRO A 26 10.35 -0.77 -3.28
CA PRO A 26 11.12 -1.77 -2.55
C PRO A 26 10.93 -1.74 -1.02
N LEU A 27 10.59 -0.57 -0.45
CA LEU A 27 10.34 -0.37 0.98
C LEU A 27 8.86 -0.46 1.36
N GLN A 28 7.99 -0.94 0.45
CA GLN A 28 6.61 -1.27 0.78
C GLN A 28 6.52 -2.68 1.37
N PHE A 29 6.40 -2.75 2.69
CA PHE A 29 6.33 -4.02 3.42
C PHE A 29 4.89 -4.47 3.73
N ALA A 30 3.99 -3.50 3.93
CA ALA A 30 2.59 -3.77 4.22
C ALA A 30 1.86 -4.32 2.98
N TYR A 31 0.89 -5.21 3.21
CA TYR A 31 0.04 -5.83 2.17
C TYR A 31 0.79 -6.65 1.11
N HIS A 32 2.07 -6.98 1.35
CA HIS A 32 2.82 -7.97 0.58
C HIS A 32 2.95 -9.28 1.34
N PRO A 33 2.81 -10.44 0.66
CA PRO A 33 3.10 -11.73 1.28
C PRO A 33 4.53 -11.75 1.82
N ASN A 34 4.70 -12.23 3.05
CA ASN A 34 6.00 -12.55 3.65
C ASN A 34 6.98 -11.37 3.82
N ARG A 35 6.53 -10.11 3.92
CA ARG A 35 7.41 -8.93 4.06
C ARG A 35 7.29 -8.15 5.38
N SER A 36 6.39 -8.54 6.29
CA SER A 36 6.10 -7.75 7.50
C SER A 36 7.28 -7.66 8.49
N THR A 37 8.05 -8.74 8.64
CA THR A 37 9.23 -8.79 9.51
C THR A 37 10.40 -7.96 8.98
N ASP A 38 10.48 -7.81 7.66
CA ASP A 38 11.59 -7.12 6.99
C ASP A 38 11.60 -5.63 7.30
N ALA A 39 10.42 -5.02 7.49
CA ALA A 39 10.29 -3.60 7.82
C ALA A 39 11.06 -3.23 9.10
N ILE A 40 10.83 -4.00 10.18
CA ILE A 40 11.46 -3.77 11.48
C ILE A 40 12.95 -4.08 11.39
N SER A 41 13.31 -5.19 10.74
CA SER A 41 14.71 -5.58 10.58
C SER A 41 15.51 -4.53 9.81
N ILE A 42 14.96 -4.00 8.71
CA ILE A 42 15.63 -2.98 7.89
C ILE A 42 15.74 -1.66 8.65
N ALA A 43 14.68 -1.22 9.32
CA ALA A 43 14.71 0.01 10.12
C ALA A 43 15.74 -0.08 11.24
N LEU A 44 15.76 -1.19 11.99
CA LEU A 44 16.69 -1.43 13.08
C LEU A 44 18.14 -1.56 12.58
N HIS A 45 18.36 -2.36 11.53
CA HIS A 45 19.69 -2.52 10.95
C HIS A 45 20.24 -1.19 10.42
N THR A 46 19.41 -0.39 9.75
CA THR A 46 19.80 0.93 9.24
C THR A 46 20.13 1.89 10.39
N ALA A 47 19.32 1.87 11.46
CA ALA A 47 19.54 2.71 12.63
C ALA A 47 20.86 2.36 13.34
N LEU A 48 21.08 1.08 13.64
CA LEU A 48 22.29 0.61 14.33
C LEU A 48 23.55 0.84 13.48
N SER A 49 23.51 0.49 12.19
CA SER A 49 24.66 0.69 11.29
C SER A 49 25.03 2.16 11.13
N HIS A 50 24.07 3.09 11.30
CA HIS A 50 24.35 4.52 11.32
C HIS A 50 25.04 4.93 12.64
N LEU A 51 24.52 4.46 13.78
CA LEU A 51 25.02 4.80 15.12
C LEU A 51 26.40 4.21 15.45
N ASP A 52 26.80 3.12 14.79
CA ASP A 52 28.14 2.53 14.93
C ASP A 52 29.26 3.47 14.43
N LYS A 53 28.91 4.53 13.68
CA LYS A 53 29.87 5.54 13.22
C LYS A 53 30.11 6.57 14.33
N ARG A 54 31.38 6.89 14.58
CA ARG A 54 31.76 7.90 15.59
C ARG A 54 31.08 9.24 15.34
N ASN A 55 30.59 9.84 16.41
CA ASN A 55 30.02 11.19 16.43
C ASN A 55 28.79 11.35 15.52
N THR A 56 27.96 10.32 15.40
CA THR A 56 26.69 10.36 14.68
C THR A 56 25.51 10.30 15.64
N TYR A 57 24.35 10.75 15.17
CA TYR A 57 23.08 10.64 15.88
C TYR A 57 21.97 10.40 14.85
N LEU A 58 20.88 9.79 15.28
CA LEU A 58 19.79 9.39 14.41
C LEU A 58 18.45 9.91 14.96
N ARG A 59 17.56 10.34 14.07
CA ARG A 59 16.17 10.69 14.37
C ARG A 59 15.25 9.87 13.49
N MET A 60 14.30 9.18 14.11
CA MET A 60 13.23 8.49 13.40
C MET A 60 11.91 9.23 13.61
N ILE A 61 11.14 9.40 12.54
CA ILE A 61 9.82 9.98 12.57
C ILE A 61 8.82 8.87 12.29
N PHE A 62 7.86 8.71 13.19
CA PHE A 62 6.73 7.81 13.01
C PHE A 62 5.52 8.65 12.63
N ILE A 63 4.94 8.36 11.47
CA ILE A 63 3.75 9.05 10.93
C ILE A 63 2.65 8.00 10.82
N ASP A 64 1.50 8.31 11.40
CA ASP A 64 0.28 7.51 11.26
C ASP A 64 -0.85 8.37 10.68
N TYR A 65 -1.65 7.78 9.80
CA TYR A 65 -2.75 8.45 9.11
C TYR A 65 -4.09 8.06 9.74
N ARG A 66 -4.80 9.06 10.28
CA ARG A 66 -6.14 8.84 10.81
C ARG A 66 -7.08 8.41 9.69
N SER A 67 -7.70 7.25 9.86
CA SER A 67 -8.67 6.68 8.93
C SER A 67 -8.24 6.80 7.46
N ALA A 68 -7.08 6.22 7.16
CA ALA A 68 -6.44 6.33 5.85
C ALA A 68 -7.38 6.01 4.68
N PHE A 69 -8.30 5.05 4.84
CA PHE A 69 -9.29 4.69 3.82
C PHE A 69 -10.42 5.71 3.67
N ASN A 70 -10.90 6.31 4.76
CA ASN A 70 -11.99 7.30 4.71
C ASN A 70 -11.51 8.67 4.23
N THR A 71 -10.19 8.92 4.26
CA THR A 71 -9.57 10.20 3.89
C THR A 71 -8.92 10.17 2.52
N ILE A 72 -9.08 9.07 1.76
CA ILE A 72 -8.54 8.97 0.40
C ILE A 72 -9.21 10.01 -0.50
N VAL A 73 -8.39 10.83 -1.16
CA VAL A 73 -8.88 11.79 -2.17
C VAL A 73 -9.07 11.06 -3.50
N SER A 74 -10.32 10.87 -3.92
CA SER A 74 -10.70 10.08 -5.10
C SER A 74 -9.98 10.54 -6.38
N SER A 75 -9.82 11.84 -6.60
CA SER A 75 -9.13 12.36 -7.80
C SER A 75 -7.65 11.97 -7.85
N LYS A 76 -6.96 11.96 -6.70
CA LYS A 76 -5.56 11.51 -6.60
C LYS A 76 -5.46 10.00 -6.81
N LEU A 77 -6.40 9.23 -6.25
CA LEU A 77 -6.47 7.80 -6.44
C LEU A 77 -6.65 7.44 -7.93
N ILE A 78 -7.61 8.06 -8.62
CA ILE A 78 -7.86 7.83 -10.05
C ILE A 78 -6.60 8.08 -10.88
N THR A 79 -5.94 9.22 -10.66
CA THR A 79 -4.71 9.55 -11.37
C THR A 79 -3.64 8.48 -11.16
N LYS A 80 -3.46 8.01 -9.92
CA LYS A 80 -2.49 6.95 -9.61
C LYS A 80 -2.86 5.61 -10.27
N LEU A 81 -4.12 5.20 -10.24
CA LEU A 81 -4.58 3.95 -10.88
C LEU A 81 -4.37 4.01 -12.41
N LYS A 82 -4.64 5.17 -13.03
CA LYS A 82 -4.34 5.39 -14.46
C LYS A 82 -2.85 5.28 -14.76
N THR A 83 -1.98 5.89 -13.94
CA THR A 83 -0.52 5.78 -14.14
C THR A 83 0.01 4.36 -13.98
N LEU A 84 -0.69 3.51 -13.23
CA LEU A 84 -0.36 2.09 -13.04
C LEU A 84 -0.93 1.19 -14.15
N GLY A 85 -1.56 1.75 -15.18
CA GLY A 85 -2.07 1.01 -16.34
C GLY A 85 -3.44 0.37 -16.15
N LEU A 86 -4.19 0.75 -15.10
CA LEU A 86 -5.54 0.23 -14.90
C LEU A 86 -6.52 0.90 -15.88
N ASN A 87 -7.39 0.09 -16.49
CA ASN A 87 -8.42 0.58 -17.39
C ASN A 87 -9.55 1.32 -16.65
N THR A 88 -10.37 2.03 -17.43
CA THR A 88 -11.49 2.84 -16.92
C THR A 88 -12.48 2.06 -16.07
N SER A 89 -12.87 0.87 -16.51
CA SER A 89 -13.84 0.04 -15.80
C SER A 89 -13.31 -0.40 -14.43
N LEU A 90 -12.01 -0.73 -14.34
CA LEU A 90 -11.40 -1.23 -13.11
C LEU A 90 -11.29 -0.13 -12.04
N TYR A 91 -10.77 1.05 -12.40
CA TYR A 91 -10.65 2.11 -11.40
C TYR A 91 -12.02 2.69 -11.01
N ASN A 92 -13.01 2.68 -11.90
CA ASN A 92 -14.39 3.05 -11.54
C ASN A 92 -14.98 2.05 -10.55
N TRP A 93 -14.77 0.75 -10.78
CA TRP A 93 -15.21 -0.28 -9.83
C TRP A 93 -14.55 -0.12 -8.46
N ILE A 94 -13.24 0.18 -8.40
CA ILE A 94 -12.54 0.43 -7.14
C ILE A 94 -13.13 1.64 -6.40
N LEU A 95 -13.51 2.71 -7.09
CA LEU A 95 -14.16 3.87 -6.47
C LEU A 95 -15.53 3.52 -5.90
N GLU A 96 -16.37 2.84 -6.67
CA GLU A 96 -17.69 2.37 -6.21
C GLU A 96 -17.54 1.44 -5.02
N PHE A 97 -16.56 0.54 -5.05
CA PHE A 97 -16.22 -0.34 -3.94
C PHE A 97 -15.84 0.45 -2.68
N LEU A 98 -15.00 1.49 -2.80
CA LEU A 98 -14.60 2.33 -1.68
C LEU A 98 -15.74 3.20 -1.14
N ILE A 99 -16.69 3.61 -1.98
CA ILE A 99 -17.87 4.39 -1.55
C ILE A 99 -18.91 3.50 -0.86
N LEU A 100 -19.09 2.25 -1.33
CA LEU A 100 -20.13 1.33 -0.85
C LEU A 100 -19.74 0.56 0.43
N MET A 101 -18.46 0.55 0.80
CA MET A 101 -17.93 -0.34 1.83
C MET A 101 -17.52 0.35 3.14
N TRP A 102 -17.78 1.65 3.24
CA TRP A 102 -17.60 2.48 4.43
C TRP A 102 -18.88 3.25 4.77
#